data_AF-A0A5B8XME5-F1
#
_entry.id   AF-A0A5B8XME5-F1
#
_cell.length_a   1.000
_cell.length_b   1.000
_cell.length_c   1.000
_cell.angle_alpha   90.00
_cell.angle_beta   90.00
_cell.angle_gamma   90.00
#
_symmetry.space_group_name_H-M   'P 1'
#
loop_
_entity.id
_entity.type
_entity.pdbx_description
1 polymer ?
#
loop_
_entity_poly.entity_id
_entity_poly.type
_entity_poly.pdbx_seq_one_letter_code
_entity_poly.pdbx_strand_id
1 'polypeptide(L)' 'MNMKLVDTNTLSKMFPAIKASSWVSMRHRGVGPRFVKLGNRVFYDIDDVEAWFESNKVSSTAEAANRNH' A
#
# COMPACT_ATOMS: atom_id res chain seq x y z
N MET A 1 -13.56 -14.51 -1.58
CA MET A 1 -12.39 -13.68 -1.22
C MET A 1 -11.45 -14.53 -0.39
N ASN A 2 -10.22 -14.75 -0.86
CA ASN A 2 -9.21 -15.47 -0.11
C ASN A 2 -8.39 -14.44 0.67
N MET A 3 -8.84 -14.06 1.86
CA MET A 3 -8.20 -12.97 2.62
C MET A 3 -6.83 -13.42 3.14
N LYS A 4 -5.77 -12.87 2.53
CA LYS A 4 -4.39 -13.06 2.96
C LYS A 4 -3.93 -11.82 3.70
N LEU A 5 -4.40 -11.68 4.94
CA LEU A 5 -4.07 -10.53 5.77
C LEU A 5 -2.66 -10.64 6.34
N VAL A 6 -1.86 -9.61 6.14
CA VAL A 6 -0.50 -9.48 6.66
C VAL A 6 -0.31 -8.18 7.41
N ASP A 7 0.46 -8.20 8.49
CA ASP A 7 0.80 -6.97 9.22
C ASP A 7 1.85 -6.14 8.46
N THR A 8 2.06 -4.90 8.90
CA THR A 8 2.97 -3.95 8.23
C THR A 8 4.43 -4.43 8.15
N ASN A 9 4.91 -5.17 9.16
CA ASN A 9 6.28 -5.69 9.17
C ASN A 9 6.42 -6.84 8.18
N THR A 10 5.45 -7.76 8.17
CA THR A 10 5.39 -8.84 7.17
C THR A 10 5.28 -8.28 5.75
N LEU A 11 4.44 -7.26 5.53
CA LEU A 11 4.32 -6.58 4.25
C LEU A 11 5.65 -5.95 3.79
N SER A 12 6.36 -5.27 4.70
CA SER A 12 7.68 -4.68 4.39
C SER A 12 8.73 -5.72 4.00
N LYS A 13 8.61 -6.97 4.49
CA LYS A 13 9.52 -8.06 4.09
C LYS A 13 9.19 -8.62 2.71
N MET A 14 7.90 -8.70 2.36
CA MET A 14 7.47 -9.14 1.03
C MET A 14 7.76 -8.11 -0.06
N PHE A 15 7.67 -6.82 0.29
CA PHE A 15 7.97 -5.70 -0.60
C PHE A 15 9.20 -4.92 -0.08
N PRO A 16 10.43 -5.47 -0.18
CA PRO A 16 11.62 -4.92 0.45
C PRO A 16 12.02 -3.54 -0.09
N ALA A 17 11.52 -3.15 -1.27
CA ALA A 17 11.69 -1.80 -1.81
C ALA A 17 10.97 -0.73 -0.97
N ILE A 18 9.97 -1.09 -0.16
CA ILE A 18 9.19 -0.16 0.66
C ILE A 18 9.34 -0.52 2.14
N LYS A 19 9.96 0.40 2.89
CA LYS A 19 10.15 0.26 4.34
C LYS A 19 8.82 0.34 5.09
N ALA A 20 8.73 -0.35 6.22
CA ALA A 20 7.57 -0.29 7.15
C ALA A 20 7.14 1.15 7.48
N SER A 21 8.08 2.08 7.67
CA SER A 21 7.77 3.50 7.92
C SER A 21 7.08 4.20 6.76
N SER A 22 7.39 3.83 5.50
CA SER A 22 6.68 4.34 4.33
C SER A 22 5.24 3.85 4.31
N TRP A 23 4.98 2.57 4.57
CA TRP A 23 3.62 2.03 4.66
C TRP A 23 2.79 2.73 5.74
N VAL A 24 3.41 3.02 6.89
CA VAL A 24 2.77 3.80 7.97
C VAL A 24 2.46 5.22 7.48
N SER A 25 3.43 5.92 6.89
CA SER A 25 3.25 7.27 6.35
C SER A 25 2.14 7.34 5.29
N MET A 26 2.14 6.40 4.33
CA MET A 26 1.11 6.24 3.31
C MET A 26 -0.29 6.14 3.91
N ARG A 27 -0.45 5.30 4.93
CA ARG A 27 -1.72 5.16 5.66
C ARG A 27 -2.15 6.46 6.35
N HIS A 28 -1.23 7.14 7.03
CA HIS A 28 -1.54 8.40 7.72
C HIS A 28 -1.92 9.52 6.75
N ARG A 29 -1.30 9.54 5.57
CA ARG A 29 -1.54 10.53 4.52
C ARG A 29 -2.73 10.17 3.61
N GLY A 30 -3.31 8.98 3.76
CA GLY A 30 -4.36 8.48 2.87
C GLY A 30 -3.90 8.15 1.45
N VAL A 31 -2.58 7.99 1.23
CA VAL A 31 -1.96 7.72 -0.08
C VAL A 31 -1.28 6.35 -0.04
N GLY A 32 -2.09 5.28 -0.05
CA GLY A 32 -1.61 3.90 0.05
C GLY A 32 -2.70 2.87 -0.22
N PRO A 33 -2.35 1.57 -0.17
CA PRO A 33 -3.33 0.52 -0.33
C PRO A 33 -4.34 0.52 0.81
N ARG A 34 -5.49 -0.13 0.58
CA ARG A 34 -6.49 -0.34 1.62
C ARG A 34 -5.90 -1.17 2.76
N PHE A 35 -6.38 -0.89 3.96
CA PHE A 35 -5.94 -1.58 5.16
C PHE A 35 -7.15 -1.92 6.04
N VAL A 36 -7.02 -3.00 6.79
CA VAL A 36 -7.99 -3.43 7.79
C VAL A 36 -7.45 -3.07 9.16
N LYS A 37 -8.22 -2.27 9.92
CA LYS A 37 -7.89 -1.93 11.31
C LYS A 37 -8.62 -2.88 12.26
N LEU A 38 -7.86 -3.66 13.02
CA LEU A 38 -8.38 -4.58 14.04
C LEU A 38 -7.79 -4.19 15.40
N GLY A 39 -8.57 -3.44 16.18
CA GLY A 39 -8.11 -2.83 17.43
C GLY A 39 -6.92 -1.91 17.20
N ASN A 40 -5.79 -2.20 17.84
CA ASN A 40 -4.55 -1.44 17.70
C ASN A 40 -3.63 -1.96 16.58
N ARG A 41 -4.04 -3.03 15.87
CA ARG A 41 -3.24 -3.62 14.78
C ARG A 41 -3.81 -3.22 13.43
N VAL A 42 -2.91 -3.12 12.46
CA VAL A 42 -3.27 -2.83 11.06
C VAL A 42 -2.72 -3.91 10.17
N PHE A 43 -3.60 -4.42 9.32
CA PHE A 43 -3.33 -5.46 8.35
C PHE A 43 -3.60 -4.94 6.94
N TYR A 44 -2.93 -5.57 5.99
CA TYR A 44 -3.13 -5.36 4.56
C TYR A 44 -3.55 -6.68 3.94
N ASP A 45 -4.56 -6.63 3.09
CA ASP A 45 -4.86 -7.74 2.21
C ASP A 45 -3.92 -7.66 0.99
N ILE A 46 -3.30 -8.78 0.62
CA ILE A 46 -2.31 -8.79 -0.47
C ILE A 46 -2.95 -8.41 -1.81
N ASP A 47 -4.16 -8.89 -2.09
CA ASP A 47 -4.84 -8.59 -3.35
C ASP A 47 -5.15 -7.08 -3.45
N ASP A 48 -5.57 -6.44 -2.34
CA ASP A 48 -5.75 -4.97 -2.30
C ASP A 48 -4.42 -4.21 -2.49
N VAL A 49 -3.30 -4.73 -1.97
CA VAL A 49 -1.97 -4.13 -2.16
C VAL A 49 -1.53 -4.21 -3.62
N GLU A 50 -1.70 -5.36 -4.27
CA GLU A 50 -1.41 -5.55 -5.68
C GLU A 50 -2.30 -4.67 -6.56
N ALA A 51 -3.61 -4.62 -6.28
CA ALA A 51 -4.54 -3.75 -6.98
C ALA A 51 -4.17 -2.26 -6.86
N TRP A 52 -3.66 -1.85 -5.70
CA TRP A 52 -3.12 -0.51 -5.52
C TRP A 52 -1.89 -0.28 -6.40
N PHE A 53 -0.92 -1.20 -6.45
CA PHE A 53 0.23 -1.07 -7.34
C PHE A 53 -0.18 -0.94 -8.80
N GLU A 54 -1.09 -1.80 -9.28
CA GLU A 54 -1.63 -1.72 -10.64
C GLU A 54 -2.27 -0.36 -10.92
N SER A 55 -3.06 0.15 -9.98
CA SER A 55 -3.73 1.46 -10.11
C SER A 55 -2.79 2.67 -10.07
N ASN A 56 -1.54 2.47 -9.63
CA ASN A 56 -0.48 3.49 -9.57
C ASN A 56 0.56 3.35 -10.69
N LYS A 57 0.42 2.37 -11.58
CA LYS A 57 1.24 2.31 -12.79
C LYS A 57 0.90 3.51 -13.67
N VAL A 58 1.93 4.19 -14.12
CA VAL A 58 1.87 5.31 -15.06
C VAL A 58 2.71 4.96 -16.28
N SER A 59 2.26 5.37 -17.45
CA SER A 59 2.93 5.07 -18.73
C SER A 59 4.04 6.08 -19.05
N SER A 60 4.01 7.26 -18.41
CA SER A 60 4.97 8.33 -18.60
C SER A 60 5.12 9.18 -17.34
N THR A 61 6.28 9.79 -17.15
CA THR A 61 6.54 10.73 -16.05
C THR A 61 5.67 11.98 -16.13
N ALA A 62 5.24 12.38 -17.33
CA ALA A 62 4.28 13.46 -17.51
C ALA A 62 2.90 13.14 -16.91
N GLU A 63 2.47 11.88 -16.99
CA GLU A 63 1.21 11.39 -16.42
C GLU A 63 1.25 11.43 -14.88
N ALA A 64 2.39 11.06 -14.28
CA ALA A 64 2.59 11.12 -12.84
C ALA A 64 2.51 12.55 -12.29
N ALA A 65 3.08 13.53 -13.00
CA ALA A 65 3.07 14.93 -12.59
C ALA A 65 1.64 15.51 -12.51
N ASN A 66 0.75 15.10 -13.42
CA ASN A 66 -0.63 15.57 -13.48
C ASN A 66 -1.53 14.98 -12.38
N ARG A 67 -1.12 13.86 -11.74
CA ARG A 67 -1.92 13.19 -10.70
C ARG A 67 -1.69 13.76 -9.29
N ASN A 68 -0.64 14.57 -9.10
CA ASN A 68 -0.28 15.19 -7.83
C ASN A 68 -0.78 16.64 -7.68
N HIS A 69 -1.62 17.11 -8.59
CA HIS A 69 -2.16 18.47 -8.64
C HIS A 69 -3.67 18.48 -8.38
#